data_AF-A0A562VIX7-F1
#
_entry.id   AF-A0A562VIX7-F1
#
_cell.length_a   1.000
_cell.length_b   1.000
_cell.length_c   1.000
_cell.angle_alpha   90.00
_cell.angle_beta   90.00
_cell.angle_gamma   90.00
#
_symmetry.space_group_name_H-M   'P 1'
#
loop_
_entity.id
_entity.type
_entity.pdbx_description
1 polymer ?
#
loop_
_entity_poly.entity_id
_entity_poly.type
_entity_poly.pdbx_seq_one_letter_code
_entity_poly.pdbx_strand_id
1 'polypeptide(L)'
;MSGVKRFVMGTTMLTLSVLVFACATVPPQVPVQVQNAVFAKTGDTVHLFHGGSKLAKEEFCLNAVVPVYRYEGRFSSIGSTGLIRNEVGKIKITKDLGDYYVEGVVIEGSIKSGDVAVQSQSGCLINVP
;
A
#
# COMPACT_ATOMS: atom_id res chain seq x y z
N MET A 1 -58.84 59.53 -19.68
CA MET A 1 -59.53 58.76 -18.61
C MET A 1 -59.09 57.30 -18.67
N SER A 2 -58.87 56.71 -17.48
CA SER A 2 -58.99 55.27 -17.15
C SER A 2 -58.01 54.21 -17.70
N GLY A 3 -56.69 54.42 -17.62
CA GLY A 3 -55.69 53.36 -17.87
C GLY A 3 -55.07 52.71 -16.61
N VAL A 4 -55.27 53.30 -15.43
CA VAL A 4 -54.44 53.03 -14.22
C VAL A 4 -54.85 51.75 -13.45
N LYS A 5 -55.88 51.01 -13.89
CA LYS A 5 -56.46 49.91 -13.07
C LYS A 5 -56.33 48.48 -13.64
N ARG A 6 -55.58 48.23 -14.72
CA ARG A 6 -55.58 46.89 -15.35
C ARG A 6 -54.24 46.17 -15.49
N PHE A 7 -53.15 46.72 -14.95
CA PHE A 7 -51.83 46.05 -14.96
C PHE A 7 -51.32 45.72 -13.55
N VAL A 8 -52.22 45.43 -12.61
CA VAL A 8 -51.89 44.99 -11.24
C VAL A 8 -51.84 43.45 -11.15
N MET A 9 -51.97 42.72 -12.26
CA MET A 9 -52.23 41.28 -12.23
C MET A 9 -51.36 40.44 -13.16
N GLY A 10 -50.09 40.83 -13.34
CA GLY A 10 -49.18 39.98 -14.11
C GLY A 10 -47.77 40.53 -14.20
N THR A 11 -47.02 40.41 -13.11
CA THR A 11 -45.53 40.25 -13.08
C THR A 11 -45.00 40.34 -11.63
N THR A 12 -45.75 39.83 -10.66
CA THR A 12 -45.28 39.54 -9.28
C THR A 12 -44.32 38.33 -9.22
N MET A 13 -43.58 38.05 -10.29
CA MET A 13 -42.80 36.83 -10.50
C MET A 13 -41.39 37.15 -11.02
N LEU A 14 -40.75 38.20 -10.52
CA LEU A 14 -39.37 38.51 -10.90
C LEU A 14 -38.55 39.18 -9.80
N THR A 15 -38.72 38.74 -8.55
CA THR A 15 -37.83 39.13 -7.43
C THR A 15 -37.61 37.95 -6.50
N LEU A 16 -36.86 36.95 -6.96
CA LEU A 16 -36.30 35.93 -6.05
C LEU A 16 -34.94 35.43 -6.56
N SER A 17 -34.04 36.36 -6.89
CA SER A 17 -32.61 36.04 -6.99
C SER A 17 -32.00 36.09 -5.60
N VAL A 18 -32.39 35.15 -4.75
CA VAL A 18 -31.78 34.92 -3.44
C VAL A 18 -30.44 34.21 -3.69
N LEU A 19 -29.36 34.96 -3.43
CA LEU A 19 -28.01 34.54 -3.10
C LEU A 19 -27.83 33.02 -2.95
N VAL A 20 -27.36 32.35 -4.00
CA VAL A 20 -26.96 30.94 -3.95
C VAL A 20 -25.53 30.86 -3.41
N PHE A 21 -25.45 30.60 -2.10
CA PHE A 21 -24.46 29.77 -1.44
C PHE A 21 -22.98 29.89 -1.89
N ALA A 22 -22.25 30.77 -1.20
CA ALA A 22 -20.83 30.59 -0.98
C ALA A 22 -20.62 29.45 0.04
N CYS A 23 -20.56 28.22 -0.44
CA CYS A 23 -19.95 27.10 0.28
C CYS A 23 -19.17 26.29 -0.74
N ALA A 24 -17.98 26.76 -1.11
CA ALA A 24 -16.99 25.89 -1.74
C ALA A 24 -16.67 24.79 -0.73
N THR A 25 -17.31 23.62 -0.89
CA THR A 25 -16.96 22.42 -0.16
C THR A 25 -15.55 22.04 -0.57
N VAL A 26 -14.57 22.40 0.26
CA VAL A 26 -13.24 21.79 0.20
C VAL A 26 -13.50 20.29 0.43
N PRO A 27 -13.22 19.41 -0.54
CA PRO A 27 -13.39 17.98 -0.31
C PRO A 27 -12.56 17.62 0.93
N PRO A 28 -13.09 16.82 1.87
CA PRO A 28 -12.33 16.40 3.03
C PRO A 28 -11.02 15.80 2.50
N GLN A 29 -9.91 16.43 2.86
CA GLN A 29 -8.59 15.85 2.63
C GLN A 29 -8.61 14.55 3.42
N VAL A 30 -8.78 13.42 2.73
CA VAL A 30 -8.62 12.10 3.34
C VAL A 30 -7.23 12.14 3.95
N PRO A 31 -7.09 12.09 5.29
CA PRO A 31 -5.77 12.10 5.88
C PRO A 31 -5.06 10.89 5.30
N VAL A 32 -3.98 11.14 4.55
CA VAL A 32 -3.10 10.08 4.10
C VAL A 32 -2.64 9.41 5.39
N GLN A 33 -3.19 8.25 5.70
CA GLN A 33 -2.70 7.42 6.79
C GLN A 33 -1.28 7.04 6.39
N VAL A 34 -0.32 7.80 6.91
CA VAL A 34 1.08 7.40 6.90
C VAL A 34 1.14 6.18 7.81
N GLN A 35 0.97 4.98 7.24
CA GLN A 35 1.33 3.77 7.93
C GLN A 35 2.83 3.86 8.18
N ASN A 36 3.22 4.10 9.43
CA ASN A 36 4.62 4.02 9.84
C ASN A 36 5.06 2.59 9.57
N ALA A 37 5.74 2.38 8.45
CA ALA A 37 6.30 1.09 8.12
C ALA A 37 7.39 0.78 9.15
N VAL A 38 7.22 -0.32 9.88
CA VAL A 38 8.27 -0.84 10.76
C VAL A 38 9.34 -1.47 9.89
N PHE A 39 10.59 -1.07 10.10
CA PHE A 39 11.75 -1.59 9.39
C PHE A 39 12.61 -2.42 10.34
N ALA A 40 12.84 -3.68 9.98
CA ALA A 40 13.85 -4.55 10.55
C ALA A 40 15.24 -4.17 9.98
N LYS A 41 16.21 -4.06 10.87
CA LYS A 41 17.62 -3.74 10.59
C LYS A 41 18.50 -4.94 10.91
N THR A 42 19.79 -4.86 10.57
CA THR A 42 20.77 -5.90 10.89
C THR A 42 20.71 -6.32 12.36
N GLY A 43 20.59 -7.63 12.59
CA GLY A 43 20.43 -8.24 13.91
C GLY A 43 18.98 -8.54 14.29
N ASP A 44 17.99 -7.88 13.67
CA ASP A 44 16.59 -8.13 13.95
C ASP A 44 16.12 -9.46 13.35
N THR A 45 15.17 -10.10 14.04
CA THR A 45 14.52 -11.33 13.61
C THR A 45 13.29 -11.00 12.76
N VAL A 46 13.11 -11.74 11.67
CA VAL A 46 11.94 -11.68 10.79
C VAL A 46 11.38 -13.07 10.52
N HIS A 47 10.08 -13.14 10.22
CA HIS A 47 9.42 -14.37 9.80
C HIS A 47 9.14 -14.36 8.31
N LEU A 48 9.34 -15.49 7.67
CA LEU A 48 9.18 -15.68 6.23
C LEU A 48 8.01 -16.63 5.99
N PHE A 49 6.95 -16.13 5.38
CA PHE A 49 5.80 -16.94 5.01
C PHE A 49 6.02 -17.59 3.64
N HIS A 50 6.05 -18.93 3.61
CA HIS A 50 6.25 -19.72 2.39
C HIS A 50 5.00 -20.52 1.97
N GLY A 51 3.87 -20.34 2.68
CA GLY A 51 2.56 -20.84 2.25
C GLY A 51 2.42 -22.37 2.14
N GLY A 52 3.27 -23.15 2.80
CA GLY A 52 3.24 -24.62 2.69
C GLY A 52 3.94 -25.19 1.46
N SER A 53 4.65 -24.36 0.68
CA SER A 53 5.43 -24.85 -0.45
C SER A 53 6.58 -25.74 0.01
N LYS A 54 6.56 -27.02 -0.42
CA LYS A 54 7.66 -27.96 -0.15
C LYS A 54 8.97 -27.49 -0.77
N LEU A 55 8.92 -26.98 -2.00
CA LEU A 55 10.09 -26.45 -2.69
C LEU A 55 10.71 -25.27 -1.94
N ALA A 56 9.87 -24.33 -1.47
CA ALA A 56 10.37 -23.21 -0.68
C ALA A 56 11.00 -23.68 0.64
N LYS A 57 10.43 -24.71 1.28
CA LYS A 57 11.00 -25.29 2.51
C LYS A 57 12.38 -25.92 2.28
N GLU A 58 12.59 -26.54 1.12
CA GLU A 58 13.88 -27.13 0.74
C GLU A 58 14.92 -26.06 0.36
N GLU A 59 14.50 -25.02 -0.36
CA GLU A 59 15.37 -23.93 -0.80
C GLU A 59 15.78 -23.00 0.37
N PHE A 60 14.85 -22.65 1.25
CA PHE A 60 15.07 -21.78 2.42
C PHE A 60 15.57 -22.57 3.64
N CYS A 61 16.68 -23.30 3.45
CA CYS A 61 17.25 -24.17 4.48
C CYS A 61 18.09 -23.42 5.52
N LEU A 62 18.36 -24.08 6.65
CA LEU A 62 19.11 -23.51 7.76
C LEU A 62 20.48 -22.97 7.31
N ASN A 63 20.83 -21.76 7.74
CA ASN A 63 22.02 -21.00 7.34
C ASN A 63 22.04 -20.47 5.90
N ALA A 64 21.01 -20.72 5.08
CA ALA A 64 20.92 -20.08 3.77
C ALA A 64 20.91 -18.56 3.93
N VAL A 65 21.67 -17.88 3.06
CA VAL A 65 21.66 -16.43 2.95
C VAL A 65 20.81 -16.05 1.75
N VAL A 66 19.75 -15.29 2.00
CA VAL A 66 18.71 -15.01 1.01
C VAL A 66 18.59 -13.51 0.76
N PRO A 67 18.65 -13.06 -0.50
CA PRO A 67 18.40 -11.67 -0.84
C PRO A 67 16.91 -11.32 -0.73
N VAL A 68 16.64 -10.11 -0.27
CA VAL A 68 15.30 -9.57 -0.04
C VAL A 68 15.05 -8.39 -0.97
N TYR A 69 13.89 -8.41 -1.62
CA TYR A 69 13.50 -7.45 -2.64
C TYR A 69 12.23 -6.71 -2.25
N ARG A 70 12.23 -5.42 -2.56
CA ARG A 70 11.05 -4.56 -2.48
C ARG A 70 10.54 -4.30 -3.88
N TYR A 71 9.25 -4.52 -4.08
CA TYR A 71 8.56 -4.21 -5.32
C TYR A 71 7.89 -2.85 -5.18
N GLU A 72 8.29 -1.91 -6.04
CA GLU A 72 7.75 -0.55 -6.08
C GLU A 72 7.18 -0.27 -7.47
N GLY A 73 6.03 0.38 -7.55
CA GLY A 73 5.43 0.71 -8.83
C GLY A 73 3.96 1.11 -8.68
N ARG A 74 3.47 1.93 -9.60
CA ARG A 74 2.04 2.18 -9.75
C ARG A 74 1.49 1.20 -10.78
N PHE A 75 0.33 0.61 -10.49
CA PHE A 75 -0.50 0.05 -11.55
C PHE A 75 -0.85 1.21 -12.50
N SER A 76 -0.13 1.34 -13.61
CA SER A 76 -0.60 2.16 -14.72
C SER A 76 -1.78 1.42 -15.33
N SER A 77 -2.94 2.05 -15.39
CA SER A 77 -4.17 1.53 -16.01
C SER A 77 -4.04 1.30 -17.53
N ILE A 78 -2.83 1.48 -18.09
CA ILE A 78 -2.50 1.21 -19.49
C ILE A 78 -1.30 0.25 -19.53
N GLY A 79 -1.61 -1.04 -19.67
CA GLY A 79 -0.83 -2.04 -20.42
C GLY A 79 0.53 -2.53 -19.91
N SER A 80 1.22 -1.82 -19.03
CA SER A 80 2.55 -2.23 -18.55
C SER A 80 2.71 -2.00 -17.06
N THR A 81 2.73 -3.09 -16.29
CA THR A 81 3.15 -3.11 -14.88
C THR A 81 4.67 -2.92 -14.82
N GLY A 82 5.12 -1.67 -14.69
CA GLY A 82 6.49 -1.35 -14.31
C GLY A 82 6.70 -1.60 -12.83
N LEU A 83 6.67 -2.86 -12.38
CA LEU A 83 7.11 -3.21 -11.04
C LEU A 83 8.63 -3.16 -11.02
N ILE A 84 9.18 -2.14 -10.36
CA ILE A 84 10.60 -2.02 -10.09
C ILE A 84 10.92 -2.93 -8.92
N ARG A 85 11.85 -3.86 -9.14
CA ARG A 85 12.34 -4.77 -8.12
C ARG A 85 13.70 -4.27 -7.63
N ASN A 86 13.77 -3.80 -6.39
CA ASN A 86 14.99 -3.31 -5.77
C ASN A 86 15.43 -4.28 -4.67
N GLU A 87 16.71 -4.69 -4.68
CA GLU A 87 17.27 -5.41 -3.54
C GLU A 87 17.42 -4.44 -2.36
N VAL A 88 16.86 -4.79 -1.20
CA VAL A 88 16.80 -3.90 -0.03
C VAL A 88 17.53 -4.49 1.19
N GLY A 89 17.96 -5.74 1.10
CA GLY A 89 18.70 -6.39 2.18
C GLY A 89 18.93 -7.87 1.95
N LYS A 90 19.52 -8.51 2.95
CA LYS A 90 19.76 -9.95 3.01
C LYS A 90 19.44 -10.47 4.40
N ILE A 91 18.98 -11.71 4.45
CA ILE A 91 18.68 -12.42 5.68
C ILE A 91 19.46 -13.74 5.71
N LYS A 92 19.73 -14.24 6.91
CA LYS A 92 20.22 -15.60 7.14
C LYS A 92 19.14 -16.41 7.82
N ILE A 93 18.77 -17.57 7.28
CA ILE A 93 17.76 -18.45 7.88
C ILE A 93 18.33 -19.09 9.15
N THR A 94 17.61 -18.95 10.26
CA THR A 94 18.02 -19.39 11.59
C THR A 94 17.17 -20.53 12.13
N LYS A 95 15.93 -20.70 11.67
CA LYS A 95 15.02 -21.71 12.21
C LYS A 95 13.89 -22.06 11.26
N ASP A 96 13.44 -23.31 11.31
CA ASP A 96 12.15 -23.73 10.75
C ASP A 96 11.07 -23.56 11.83
N LEU A 97 9.98 -22.85 11.51
CA LEU A 97 8.86 -22.59 12.41
C LEU A 97 7.62 -23.45 12.08
N GLY A 98 7.75 -24.43 11.17
CA GLY A 98 6.73 -25.44 10.89
C GLY A 98 6.34 -25.53 9.43
N ASP A 99 5.03 -25.58 9.17
CA ASP A 99 4.51 -25.84 7.82
C ASP A 99 4.41 -24.60 6.94
N TYR A 100 4.47 -23.40 7.53
CA TYR A 100 4.17 -22.16 6.81
C TYR A 100 5.22 -21.07 6.97
N TYR A 101 6.10 -21.19 7.96
CA TYR A 101 7.03 -20.14 8.33
C TYR A 101 8.45 -20.68 8.55
N VAL A 102 9.42 -19.86 8.16
CA VAL A 102 10.80 -19.97 8.65
C VAL A 102 11.22 -18.65 9.30
N GLU A 103 12.16 -18.73 10.22
CA GLU A 103 12.76 -17.59 10.91
C GLU A 103 14.10 -17.24 10.24
N GLY A 104 14.36 -15.95 10.10
CA GLY A 104 15.67 -15.46 9.70
C GLY A 104 16.09 -14.23 10.48
N VAL A 105 17.39 -13.95 10.46
CA VAL A 105 17.98 -12.73 11.01
C VAL A 105 18.46 -11.86 9.87
N VAL A 106 18.15 -10.57 9.92
CA VAL A 106 18.66 -9.60 8.95
C VAL A 106 20.17 -9.48 9.13
N ILE A 107 20.92 -9.66 8.05
CA ILE A 107 22.38 -9.50 8.05
C ILE A 107 22.82 -8.23 7.33
N GLU A 108 21.99 -7.71 6.42
CA GLU A 108 22.28 -6.51 5.64
C GLU A 108 20.97 -5.80 5.25
N GLY A 109 20.98 -4.47 5.23
CA GLY A 109 19.91 -3.65 4.66
C GLY A 109 18.80 -3.24 5.64
N SER A 110 17.68 -2.80 5.07
CA SER A 110 16.50 -2.29 5.81
C SER A 110 15.23 -2.86 5.20
N ILE A 111 14.68 -3.84 5.89
CA ILE A 111 13.62 -4.72 5.39
C ILE A 111 12.31 -4.38 6.13
N LYS A 112 11.17 -4.43 5.45
CA LYS A 112 9.85 -4.23 6.06
C LYS A 112 8.89 -5.35 5.70
N SER A 113 7.77 -5.43 6.42
CA SER A 113 6.69 -6.34 6.05
C SER A 113 6.21 -6.09 4.62
N GLY A 114 5.99 -7.18 3.87
CA GLY A 114 5.60 -7.16 2.46
C GLY A 114 6.76 -7.13 1.46
N ASP A 115 8.00 -6.97 1.92
CA ASP A 115 9.17 -7.30 1.08
C ASP A 115 9.22 -8.83 0.83
N VAL A 116 9.92 -9.27 -0.22
CA VAL A 116 9.96 -10.68 -0.64
C VAL A 116 11.40 -11.20 -0.62
N ALA A 117 11.65 -12.22 0.17
CA ALA A 117 12.89 -12.99 0.08
C ALA A 117 12.78 -13.96 -1.11
N VAL A 118 13.78 -13.96 -1.99
CA VAL A 118 13.75 -14.79 -3.21
C VAL A 118 14.98 -15.67 -3.25
N GLN A 119 14.78 -16.97 -3.42
CA GLN A 119 15.84 -17.95 -3.57
C GLN A 119 15.46 -18.92 -4.67
N SER A 120 16.31 -19.04 -5.70
CA SER A 120 16.07 -19.92 -6.85
C SER A 120 14.66 -19.75 -7.46
N GLN A 121 13.75 -20.70 -7.23
CA GLN A 121 12.40 -20.71 -7.79
C GLN A 121 11.31 -20.32 -6.79
N SER A 122 11.67 -20.06 -5.53
CA SER A 122 10.73 -19.74 -4.47
C SER A 122 10.86 -18.30 -3.97
N GLY A 123 9.72 -17.76 -3.56
CA GLY A 123 9.61 -16.47 -2.88
C GLY A 123 8.87 -16.63 -1.57
N CYS A 124 9.37 -15.99 -0.52
CA CYS A 124 8.72 -15.93 0.78
C CYS A 124 8.39 -14.48 1.15
N LEU A 125 7.19 -14.24 1.66
CA LEU A 125 6.78 -12.92 2.14
C LEU A 125 7.39 -12.64 3.51
N ILE A 126 8.00 -11.47 3.65
CA ILE A 126 8.53 -11.02 4.93
C ILE A 126 7.39 -10.49 5.80
N ASN A 127 7.37 -10.98 7.04
CA ASN A 127 6.59 -10.45 8.14
C ASN A 127 7.54 -10.02 9.27
N VAL A 128 7.61 -8.71 9.50
CA VAL A 128 8.28 -8.13 10.67
C VAL A 128 7.29 -8.17 11.84
N PRO A 129 7.65 -8.80 12.98
CA PRO A 129 6.79 -8.90 14.15
C PRO A 129 6.47 -7.55 14.83
#